data_AF-A0A7Y0UTQ8-F1
#
_entry.id   AF-A0A7Y0UTQ8-F1
#
_cell.length_a   1.000
_cell.length_b   1.000
_cell.length_c   1.000
_cell.angle_alpha   90.00
_cell.angle_beta   90.00
_cell.angle_gamma   90.00
#
_symmetry.space_group_name_H-M   'P 1'
#
loop_
_entity.id
_entity.type
_entity.pdbx_description
1 polymer ?
#
loop_
_entity_poly.entity_id
_entity_poly.type
_entity_poly.pdbx_seq_one_letter_code
_entity_poly.pdbx_strand_id
1 'polypeptide(L)' 'MNTKFDKDLKLIETDPGEGTMILRERKAELERIEREGRSCKNRFRLECLAQEYNRLKREYDALDAMV' A
#
# COMPACT_ATOMS: atom_id res chain seq x y z
N MET A 1 -7.89 -16.31 -6.36
CA MET A 1 -6.65 -15.54 -6.63
C MET A 1 -6.45 -14.63 -5.45
N ASN A 2 -5.49 -14.92 -4.56
CA ASN A 2 -5.30 -14.11 -3.35
C ASN A 2 -4.58 -12.82 -3.71
N THR A 3 -5.14 -11.68 -3.30
CA THR A 3 -4.55 -10.36 -3.51
C THR A 3 -3.24 -10.22 -2.73
N LYS A 4 -2.44 -9.20 -3.03
CA LYS A 4 -1.24 -8.91 -2.22
C LYS A 4 -1.63 -8.63 -0.77
N PHE A 5 -2.74 -7.91 -0.54
CA PHE A 5 -3.27 -7.65 0.80
C PHE A 5 -3.58 -8.94 1.56
N ASP A 6 -4.27 -9.90 0.93
CA ASP A 6 -4.60 -11.17 1.59
C ASP A 6 -3.36 -11.98 1.99
N LYS A 7 -2.29 -11.88 1.20
CA LYS A 7 -1.02 -12.55 1.50
C LYS A 7 -0.29 -11.88 2.65
N ASP A 8 -0.23 -10.56 2.64
CA ASP A 8 0.42 -9.76 3.69
C ASP A 8 -0.31 -9.93 5.02
N LEU A 9 -1.64 -9.85 5.00
CA LEU A 9 -2.50 -10.09 6.17
C LEU A 9 -2.21 -11.46 6.79
N LYS A 10 -2.25 -12.51 5.97
CA LYS A 10 -1.98 -13.87 6.43
C LYS A 10 -0.57 -14.01 7.00
N LEU A 11 0.42 -13.35 6.39
CA LEU A 11 1.80 -13.43 6.85
C LEU A 11 1.96 -12.78 8.23
N ILE A 12 1.39 -11.59 8.44
CA ILE A 12 1.37 -10.91 9.75
C ILE A 12 0.66 -11.76 10.81
N GLU A 13 -0.49 -12.36 10.47
CA GLU A 13 -1.22 -13.26 11.38
C GLU A 13 -0.40 -14.49 11.79
N THR A 14 0.43 -15.02 10.88
CA THR A 14 1.26 -16.22 11.16
C THR A 14 2.60 -15.90 11.81
N ASP A 15 3.19 -14.76 11.49
CA ASP A 15 4.48 -14.30 11.99
C ASP A 15 4.45 -12.77 12.17
N PRO A 16 4.12 -12.28 13.38
CA PRO A 16 4.10 -10.85 13.67
C PRO A 16 5.45 -10.15 13.44
N GLY A 17 6.57 -10.89 13.44
CA GLY A 17 7.90 -10.33 13.19
C GLY A 17 8.08 -9.78 11.77
N GLU A 18 7.34 -10.31 10.80
CA GLU A 18 7.38 -9.85 9.39
C GLU A 18 6.59 -8.55 9.17
N GLY A 19 5.73 -8.16 10.11
CA GLY A 19 4.84 -7.00 9.98
C GLY A 19 5.58 -5.69 9.68
N THR A 20 6.71 -5.45 10.34
CA THR A 20 7.52 -4.24 10.09
C THR A 20 8.07 -4.19 8.66
N MET A 21 8.49 -5.33 8.10
CA MET A 21 9.04 -5.40 6.74
C MET A 21 7.95 -5.19 5.69
N ILE A 22 6.78 -5.80 5.90
CA ILE A 22 5.60 -5.62 5.04
C ILE A 22 5.17 -4.15 5.03
N LEU A 23 5.03 -3.53 6.21
CA LEU A 23 4.65 -2.12 6.31
C LEU A 23 5.65 -1.21 5.62
N ARG A 24 6.96 -1.48 5.77
CA ARG A 24 8.00 -0.73 5.07
C ARG A 24 7.84 -0.81 3.54
N GLU A 25 7.59 -2.00 2.99
CA GLU A 25 7.40 -2.16 1.55
C GLU A 25 6.12 -1.44 1.06
N ARG A 26 5.02 -1.60 1.79
CA ARG A 26 3.75 -0.94 1.48
C ARG A 26 3.85 0.59 1.53
N LYS A 27 4.58 1.12 2.50
CA LYS A 27 4.85 2.57 2.59
C LYS A 27 5.69 3.06 1.42
N ALA A 28 6.71 2.31 1.01
CA ALA A 28 7.53 2.67 -0.15
C ALA A 28 6.69 2.74 -1.45
N GLU A 29 5.70 1.86 -1.59
CA GLU A 29 4.78 1.87 -2.74
C GLU A 29 3.86 3.10 -2.73
N LEU A 30 3.35 3.49 -1.56
CA LEU A 30 2.59 4.74 -1.40
C LEU A 30 3.44 5.97 -1.77
N GLU A 31 4.68 6.02 -1.30
CA GLU A 31 5.62 7.10 -1.62
C GLU A 31 5.96 7.15 -3.12
N ARG A 32 6.05 5.99 -3.78
CA ARG A 32 6.24 5.89 -5.23
C ARG A 32 5.07 6.53 -5.98
N ILE A 33 3.84 6.18 -5.62
CA ILE A 33 2.63 6.73 -6.26
C ILE A 33 2.51 8.23 -6.01
N GLU A 34 2.79 8.69 -4.79
CA GLU A 34 2.78 10.12 -4.47
C GLU A 34 3.79 10.90 -5.32
N ARG A 35 5.02 10.37 -5.44
CA ARG A 35 6.07 10.98 -6.27
C ARG A 35 5.68 11.02 -7.75
N GLU A 36 5.10 9.93 -8.26
CA GLU A 36 4.60 9.86 -9.62
C GLU A 36 3.51 10.91 -9.85
N GLY A 37 2.54 11.01 -8.94
CA GLY A 37 1.45 11.98 -8.97
C GLY A 37 1.94 13.44 -9.03
N ARG A 38 2.95 13.80 -8.21
CA ARG A 38 3.53 15.16 -8.21
C ARG A 38 4.12 15.58 -9.56
N SER A 39 4.61 14.63 -10.35
CA SER A 39 5.20 14.87 -11.67
C SER A 39 4.20 14.70 -12.83
N CYS A 40 2.99 14.18 -12.56
CA CYS A 40 2.03 13.79 -13.58
C CYS A 40 1.26 14.99 -14.12
N LYS A 41 1.51 15.35 -15.39
CA LYS A 41 0.80 16.43 -16.09
C LYS A 41 -0.57 16.01 -16.64
N ASN A 42 -0.87 14.71 -16.66
CA ASN A 42 -2.13 14.20 -17.18
C ASN A 42 -3.14 14.06 -16.04
N ARG A 43 -4.21 14.87 -16.09
CA ARG A 43 -5.24 14.91 -15.05
C ARG A 43 -5.96 13.57 -14.85
N PHE A 44 -6.31 12.87 -15.92
CA PHE A 44 -6.98 11.57 -15.83
C PHE A 44 -6.06 10.55 -15.14
N ARG A 45 -4.78 10.50 -15.53
CA ARG A 45 -3.80 9.63 -14.87
C ARG A 45 -3.60 10.00 -13.40
N LEU A 46 -3.59 11.28 -13.07
CA LEU A 46 -3.51 11.74 -11.69
C LEU A 46 -4.71 11.27 -10.85
N GLU A 47 -5.93 11.31 -11.41
CA GLU A 47 -7.13 10.80 -10.75
C GLU A 47 -7.03 9.27 -10.52
N CYS A 48 -6.53 8.50 -11.50
CA CYS A 48 -6.27 7.08 -11.32
C CYS A 48 -5.23 6.80 -10.23
N LEU A 49 -4.11 7.53 -10.22
CA LEU A 49 -3.07 7.40 -9.19
C LEU A 49 -3.61 7.74 -7.80
N ALA A 50 -4.46 8.76 -7.68
CA ALA A 50 -5.10 9.12 -6.41
C ALA A 50 -6.06 8.02 -5.92
N GLN A 51 -6.84 7.42 -6.83
CA GLN A 51 -7.70 6.28 -6.49
C GLN A 51 -6.88 5.07 -6.00
N GLU A 52 -5.79 4.76 -6.70
CA GLU A 52 -4.89 3.66 -6.33
C GLU A 52 -4.22 3.93 -4.98
N TYR A 53 -3.68 5.13 -4.77
CA TYR A 53 -3.10 5.55 -3.50
C TYR A 53 -4.10 5.37 -2.35
N ASN A 54 -5.32 5.87 -2.50
CA ASN A 54 -6.35 5.77 -1.46
C ASN A 54 -6.72 4.33 -1.13
N ARG A 55 -6.78 3.44 -2.13
CA ARG A 55 -7.00 2.01 -1.91
C ARG A 55 -5.84 1.41 -1.11
N LEU A 56 -4.61 1.59 -1.57
CA LEU A 56 -3.42 1.02 -0.93
C LEU A 56 -3.17 1.61 0.46
N LYS A 57 -3.54 2.87 0.70
CA LYS A 57 -3.43 3.51 2.01
C LYS A 57 -4.37 2.88 3.02
N ARG A 58 -5.61 2.56 2.62
CA ARG A 58 -6.55 1.83 3.48
C ARG A 58 -6.05 0.42 3.81
N GLU A 59 -5.47 -0.27 2.82
CA GLU A 59 -4.84 -1.58 3.05
C GLU A 59 -3.66 -1.46 4.01
N TYR A 60 -2.78 -0.48 3.82
CA TYR A 60 -1.67 -0.19 4.74
C TYR A 60 -2.18 0.06 6.17
N ASP A 61 -3.19 0.92 6.33
CA ASP A 61 -3.73 1.28 7.65
C ASP A 61 -4.35 0.07 8.37
N ALA A 62 -4.95 -0.84 7.62
CA ALA A 62 -5.47 -2.10 8.18
C ALA A 62 -4.33 -3.02 8.65
N LEU A 63 -3.23 -3.12 7.90
CA LEU A 63 -2.06 -3.92 8.29
C LEU A 63 -1.33 -3.26 9.48
N ASP A 64 -1.19 -1.93 9.49
CA ASP A 64 -0.50 -1.15 10.53
C ASP A 64 -1.20 -1.27 11.88
N ALA A 65 -2.53 -1.40 11.88
CA ALA A 65 -3.32 -1.66 13.08
C ALA A 65 -3.13 -3.06 13.70
N MET A 66 -2.43 -3.98 13.00
CA MET A 66 -2.20 -5.36 13.43
C MET A 66 -0.77 -5.64 13.90
N VAL A 67 0.15 -4.69 13.72
CA VAL A 67 1.58 -4.80 14.06
C VAL A 67 1.88 -4.01 15.32
#